data_AF-A0A848KS36-F1
#
_entry.id   AF-A0A848KS36-F1
#
_cell.length_a   1.000
_cell.length_b   1.000
_cell.length_c   1.000
_cell.angle_alpha   90.00
_cell.angle_beta   90.00
_cell.angle_gamma   90.00
#
_symmetry.space_group_name_H-M   'P 1'
#
loop_
_entity.id
_entity.type
_entity.pdbx_description
1 polymer ?
#
loop_
_entity_poly.entity_id
_entity_poly.type
_entity_poly.pdbx_seq_one_letter_code
_entity_poly.pdbx_strand_id
1 'polypeptide(L)'
;MKKLIKIASTVAAAAAIAVAGEGVSNAAQGGVTGVPPHAWFKVARSELVNWNTQAACTSTGVSRWNCAPLAAAVDRERARNPRANGYWSEFFVNGSTRSGTW
;
A
#
# COMPACT_ATOMS: atom_id res chain seq x y z
N MET A 1 40.93 -1.53 -38.76
CA MET A 1 39.87 -0.48 -38.75
C MET A 1 38.51 -1.16 -38.86
N LYS A 2 37.62 -0.94 -37.89
CA LYS A 2 36.14 -0.79 -38.03
C LYS A 2 35.52 -0.90 -36.63
N LYS A 3 35.28 0.27 -36.03
CA LYS A 3 34.51 0.44 -34.79
C LYS A 3 33.04 0.23 -35.13
N LEU A 4 32.34 -0.63 -34.38
CA LEU A 4 30.89 -0.73 -34.42
C LEU A 4 30.33 -0.09 -33.15
N ILE A 5 29.83 1.13 -33.31
CA ILE A 5 29.03 1.84 -32.32
C ILE A 5 27.60 1.30 -32.47
N LYS A 6 27.08 0.61 -31.44
CA LYS A 6 25.65 0.31 -31.33
C LYS A 6 25.04 1.23 -30.28
N ILE A 7 24.18 2.11 -30.77
CA ILE A 7 23.44 3.11 -30.02
C ILE A 7 22.14 2.48 -29.50
N ALA A 8 21.83 2.83 -28.25
CA ALA A 8 20.53 2.95 -27.59
C ALA A 8 19.51 1.81 -27.69
N SER A 9 19.12 1.31 -26.53
CA SER A 9 17.71 1.19 -26.14
C SER A 9 17.65 1.28 -24.62
N THR A 10 17.56 2.51 -24.12
CA THR A 10 17.18 2.81 -22.74
C THR A 10 15.76 2.28 -22.52
N VAL A 11 15.64 1.07 -21.98
CA VAL A 11 14.40 0.64 -21.34
C VAL A 11 14.38 1.41 -20.02
N ALA A 12 13.55 2.45 -19.98
CA ALA A 12 13.23 3.15 -18.76
C ALA A 12 12.65 2.11 -17.79
N ALA A 13 13.49 1.63 -16.87
CA ALA A 13 13.01 0.97 -15.68
C ALA A 13 12.14 2.00 -14.98
N ALA A 14 10.82 1.79 -15.06
CA ALA A 14 9.86 2.52 -14.24
C ALA A 14 10.25 2.21 -12.80
N ALA A 15 11.03 3.11 -12.20
CA ALA A 15 11.29 3.12 -10.78
C ALA A 15 9.91 3.27 -10.14
N ALA A 16 9.38 2.15 -9.63
CA ALA A 16 8.34 2.18 -8.64
C ALA A 16 8.94 2.97 -7.48
N ILE A 17 8.61 4.26 -7.41
CA ILE A 17 8.90 5.10 -6.26
C ILE A 17 7.95 4.57 -5.18
N ALA A 18 8.33 3.46 -4.57
CA ALA A 18 7.88 3.12 -3.24
C ALA A 18 8.49 4.20 -2.36
N VAL A 19 7.73 5.28 -2.12
CA VAL A 19 7.99 6.14 -0.96
C VAL A 19 7.64 5.28 0.26
N ALA A 20 8.50 4.33 0.57
CA ALA A 20 8.56 3.76 1.90
C ALA A 20 9.02 4.91 2.77
N GLY A 21 8.06 5.62 3.38
CA GLY A 21 8.34 6.60 4.39
C GLY A 21 9.18 5.92 5.48
N GLU A 22 10.49 6.17 5.44
CA GLU A 22 11.38 5.88 6.55
C GLU A 22 10.96 6.80 7.69
N GLY A 23 10.48 6.22 8.79
CA GLY A 23 10.28 6.98 10.03
C GLY A 23 8.95 6.78 10.73
N VAL A 24 8.62 5.54 11.09
CA VAL A 24 8.17 5.13 12.45
C VAL A 24 7.80 3.64 12.37
N SER A 25 8.36 2.82 13.25
CA SER A 25 8.14 1.36 13.28
C SER A 25 6.69 0.95 13.58
N ASN A 26 5.78 1.93 13.76
CA ASN A 26 4.36 1.78 14.01
C ASN A 26 3.60 2.88 13.24
N ALA A 27 3.89 3.05 11.94
CA ALA A 27 3.14 3.93 11.05
C ALA A 27 2.18 3.15 10.15
N ALA A 28 1.06 3.78 9.81
CA ALA A 28 0.24 3.45 8.66
C ALA A 28 1.15 3.46 7.41
N GLN A 29 1.18 2.33 6.72
CA GLN A 29 2.00 2.13 5.53
C GLN A 29 1.10 1.68 4.39
N GLY A 30 1.42 2.12 3.19
CA GLY A 30 0.65 1.77 2.02
C GLY A 30 1.40 2.11 0.77
N GLY A 31 0.96 1.54 -0.34
CA GLY A 31 1.55 1.80 -1.63
C GLY A 31 0.74 1.18 -2.75
N VAL A 32 1.28 1.31 -3.96
CA VAL A 32 0.70 0.71 -5.18
C VAL A 32 1.81 -0.12 -5.80
N THR A 33 1.57 -1.41 -5.98
CA THR A 33 2.57 -2.35 -6.50
C THR A 33 1.93 -3.51 -7.25
N GLY A 34 2.75 -4.36 -7.88
CA GLY A 34 2.33 -5.60 -8.55
C GLY A 34 1.94 -5.47 -10.03
N VAL A 35 1.79 -6.62 -10.68
CA VAL A 35 1.25 -6.79 -12.04
C VAL A 35 0.20 -7.90 -12.00
N PRO A 36 -1.10 -7.61 -12.17
CA PRO A 36 -1.69 -6.27 -12.34
C PRO A 36 -1.53 -5.41 -11.07
N PRO A 37 -1.55 -4.06 -11.21
CA PRO A 37 -1.35 -3.17 -10.07
C PRO A 37 -2.45 -3.35 -9.03
N HIS A 38 -2.06 -3.30 -7.76
CA HIS A 38 -2.97 -3.25 -6.63
C HIS A 38 -2.47 -2.20 -5.64
N ALA A 39 -3.43 -1.56 -4.98
CA ALA A 39 -3.15 -0.71 -3.83
C ALA A 39 -3.13 -1.58 -2.57
N TRP A 40 -2.24 -1.27 -1.64
CA TRP A 40 -2.19 -1.96 -0.35
C TRP A 40 -2.02 -0.95 0.77
N PHE A 41 -2.52 -1.33 1.94
CA PHE A 41 -2.54 -0.53 3.15
C PHE A 41 -2.38 -1.46 4.35
N LYS A 42 -1.59 -1.05 5.33
CA LYS A 42 -1.48 -1.70 6.62
C LYS A 42 -1.32 -0.66 7.72
N VAL A 43 -1.84 -0.96 8.89
CA VAL A 43 -1.84 -0.05 10.03
C VAL A 43 -1.80 -0.82 11.35
N ALA A 44 -1.00 -0.34 12.29
CA ALA A 44 -0.94 -0.94 13.61
C ALA A 44 -2.22 -0.63 14.40
N ARG A 45 -2.64 -1.56 15.28
CA ARG A 45 -3.79 -1.33 16.16
C ARG A 45 -3.59 -0.09 17.03
N SER A 46 -2.36 0.15 17.49
CA SER A 46 -2.01 1.32 18.31
C SER A 46 -2.25 2.64 17.60
N GLU A 47 -2.10 2.69 16.27
CA GLU A 47 -2.39 3.90 15.50
C GLU A 47 -3.87 4.13 15.31
N LEU A 48 -4.65 3.05 15.16
CA LEU A 48 -6.11 3.12 15.06
C LEU A 48 -6.81 3.53 16.36
N VAL A 49 -6.05 3.68 17.46
CA VAL A 49 -6.52 4.33 18.69
C VAL A 49 -6.57 5.84 18.53
N ASN A 50 -5.60 6.41 17.83
CA ASN A 50 -5.49 7.86 17.66
C ASN A 50 -6.16 8.32 16.37
N TRP A 51 -6.14 7.50 15.31
CA TRP A 51 -6.57 7.86 13.98
C TRP A 51 -7.68 6.93 13.47
N ASN A 52 -8.62 7.49 12.71
CA ASN A 52 -9.58 6.69 11.96
C ASN A 52 -8.86 5.99 10.80
N THR A 53 -9.32 4.78 10.44
CA THR A 53 -8.72 3.95 9.39
C THR A 53 -8.62 4.67 8.04
N GLN A 54 -9.62 5.49 7.69
CA GLN A 54 -9.61 6.31 6.48
C GLN A 54 -8.50 7.37 6.50
N ALA A 55 -8.27 8.02 7.64
CA ALA A 55 -7.22 9.02 7.81
C ALA A 55 -5.83 8.36 7.74
N ALA A 56 -5.68 7.20 8.39
CA ALA A 56 -4.48 6.38 8.31
C ALA A 56 -4.18 5.91 6.89
N CYS A 57 -5.19 5.49 6.11
CA CYS A 57 -4.96 5.17 4.70
C CYS A 57 -4.55 6.41 3.90
N THR A 58 -5.17 7.55 4.15
CA THR A 58 -4.87 8.80 3.40
C THR A 58 -3.44 9.28 3.66
N SER A 59 -2.91 9.12 4.88
CA SER A 59 -1.55 9.51 5.22
C SER A 59 -0.47 8.69 4.49
N THR A 60 -0.81 7.51 3.97
CA THR A 60 0.11 6.68 3.18
C THR A 60 0.30 7.15 1.74
N GLY A 61 -0.51 8.10 1.27
CA GLY A 61 -0.47 8.56 -0.13
C GLY A 61 -1.22 7.65 -1.13
N VAL A 62 -1.87 6.58 -0.66
CA VAL A 62 -2.68 5.66 -1.49
C VAL A 62 -4.05 6.24 -1.87
N SER A 63 -4.40 7.43 -1.37
CA SER A 63 -5.70 8.09 -1.57
C SER A 63 -6.18 8.14 -3.03
N ARG A 64 -5.26 8.24 -4.00
CA ARG A 64 -5.55 8.26 -5.45
C ARG A 64 -6.12 6.92 -5.98
N TRP A 65 -5.91 5.83 -5.26
CA TRP A 65 -6.36 4.47 -5.62
C TRP A 65 -7.60 4.00 -4.85
N ASN A 66 -8.30 4.95 -4.21
CA ASN A 66 -9.50 4.74 -3.40
C ASN A 66 -9.20 4.09 -2.05
N CYS A 67 -9.01 4.92 -1.02
CA CYS A 67 -8.84 4.46 0.36
C CYS A 67 -10.13 3.88 0.98
N ALA A 68 -11.31 4.22 0.46
CA ALA A 68 -12.57 3.75 1.04
C ALA A 68 -12.69 2.20 1.10
N PRO A 69 -12.46 1.44 0.02
CA PRO A 69 -12.51 -0.03 0.08
C PRO A 69 -11.41 -0.63 0.96
N LEU A 70 -10.20 -0.04 0.96
CA LEU A 70 -9.08 -0.48 1.79
C LEU A 70 -9.37 -0.28 3.28
N ALA A 71 -9.85 0.92 3.65
CA ALA A 71 -10.19 1.24 5.02
C ALA A 71 -11.37 0.41 5.52
N ALA A 72 -12.43 0.27 4.71
CA ALA A 72 -13.57 -0.57 5.06
C ALA A 72 -13.18 -2.05 5.26
N ALA A 73 -12.19 -2.55 4.51
CA ALA A 73 -11.66 -3.89 4.72
C ALA A 73 -10.90 -4.01 6.05
N VAL A 74 -10.06 -3.03 6.38
CA VAL A 74 -9.38 -2.99 7.69
C VAL A 74 -10.37 -2.83 8.84
N ASP A 75 -11.41 -2.01 8.72
CA ASP A 75 -12.44 -1.87 9.74
C ASP A 75 -13.22 -3.17 9.97
N ARG A 76 -13.47 -3.94 8.91
CA ARG A 76 -14.05 -5.30 9.03
C ARG A 76 -13.11 -6.25 9.76
N GLU A 77 -11.81 -6.23 9.48
CA GLU A 77 -10.84 -7.06 10.21
C GLU A 77 -10.73 -6.64 11.68
N ARG A 78 -10.75 -5.34 11.96
CA ARG A 78 -10.78 -4.80 13.33
C ARG A 78 -12.02 -5.23 14.09
N ALA A 79 -13.18 -5.24 13.46
CA ALA A 79 -14.41 -5.72 14.08
C ALA A 79 -14.37 -7.22 14.37
N ARG A 80 -13.76 -8.02 13.48
CA ARG A 80 -13.62 -9.48 13.65
C ARG A 80 -12.55 -9.87 14.66
N ASN A 81 -11.42 -9.18 14.65
CA ASN A 81 -10.21 -9.51 15.39
C ASN A 81 -9.68 -8.28 16.17
N PRO A 82 -10.44 -7.74 17.13
CA PRO A 82 -10.11 -6.47 17.80
C PRO A 82 -8.82 -6.51 18.63
N ARG A 83 -8.27 -7.70 18.88
CA ARG A 83 -7.05 -7.93 19.67
C ARG A 83 -5.79 -8.11 18.84
N ALA A 84 -5.88 -8.08 17.51
CA ALA A 84 -4.72 -8.17 16.63
C ALA A 84 -3.72 -7.03 16.87
N ASN A 85 -2.45 -7.26 16.52
CA ASN A 85 -1.40 -6.24 16.61
C ASN A 85 -1.54 -5.21 15.49
N GLY A 86 -2.07 -5.61 14.34
CA GLY A 86 -2.48 -4.70 13.29
C GLY A 86 -3.28 -5.36 12.18
N TYR A 87 -3.60 -4.55 11.18
CA TYR A 87 -4.54 -4.87 10.12
C TYR A 87 -3.99 -4.43 8.77
N TRP A 88 -4.26 -5.22 7.73
CA TRP A 88 -3.87 -4.89 6.37
C TRP A 88 -5.02 -5.15 5.39
N SER A 89 -4.96 -4.46 4.26
CA SER A 89 -5.84 -4.68 3.12
C SER A 89 -5.13 -4.41 1.79
N GLU A 90 -5.58 -5.09 0.75
CA GLU A 90 -5.13 -4.96 -0.63
C GLU A 90 -6.37 -4.77 -1.51
N PHE A 91 -6.32 -3.83 -2.44
CA PHE A 91 -7.35 -3.55 -3.43
C PHE A 91 -6.76 -3.69 -4.83
N PHE A 92 -7.25 -4.66 -5.58
CA PHE A 92 -6.77 -4.99 -6.91
C PHE A 92 -7.58 -4.24 -7.97
N VAL A 93 -6.96 -3.89 -9.10
CA VAL A 93 -7.68 -3.23 -10.23
C VAL A 93 -8.86 -4.01 -10.76
N ASN A 94 -8.90 -5.33 -10.56
CA ASN A 94 -10.04 -6.16 -10.94
C ASN A 94 -11.22 -6.05 -9.96
N GLY A 95 -11.17 -5.14 -8.98
CA GLY A 95 -12.20 -4.93 -7.96
C GLY A 95 -12.13 -5.90 -6.77
N SER A 96 -11.20 -6.85 -6.77
CA SER A 96 -11.02 -7.76 -5.65
C SER A 96 -10.38 -7.03 -4.48
N THR A 97 -10.73 -7.45 -3.25
CA THR A 97 -10.12 -6.95 -2.02
C THR A 97 -9.67 -8.12 -1.17
N ARG A 98 -8.48 -8.02 -0.61
CA ARG A 98 -7.96 -8.96 0.40
C ARG A 98 -7.69 -8.18 1.68
N SER A 99 -7.80 -8.85 2.82
CA SER A 99 -7.51 -8.26 4.12
C SER A 99 -7.08 -9.32 5.10
N GLY A 100 -6.46 -8.88 6.18
CA GLY A 100 -6.10 -9.75 7.28
C GLY A 100 -5.47 -9.00 8.44
N THR A 101 -4.93 -9.79 9.37
CA THR A 101 -4.33 -9.31 10.61
C THR A 101 -2.93 -9.89 10.82
N TRP A 102 -2.16 -9.29 11.72
CA TRP A 102 -0.94 -9.86 12.29
C TRP A 102 -0.87 -9.57 13.81
#